data_AF-A0A9K3PLE6-F1
#
_entry.id   AF-A0A9K3PLE6-F1
#
_cell.length_a   1.000
_cell.length_b   1.000
_cell.length_c   1.000
_cell.angle_alpha   90.00
_cell.angle_beta   90.00
_cell.angle_gamma   90.00
#
_symmetry.space_group_name_H-M   'P 1'
#
loop_
_entity.id
_entity.type
_entity.pdbx_description
1 polymer ?
#
loop_
_entity_poly.entity_id
_entity_poly.type
_entity_poly.pdbx_seq_one_letter_code
_entity_poly.pdbx_strand_id
1 'polypeptide(L)'
;MKRVALSVAFLSNHAWSEVSGFSHSAFIAQASWSKLAAQAPGKPTQDFQNHDNLYSRRSLLQNQVASVMVGLAAVTGFPSLSHAESTNGGKSFAPGGTLVEYEVGVTVGNPLASASRKADNSNVVFGQDYYFKFGTAPGFIEKGSTIFPKTMPFTPSQQRYDTMKKYRERVQRGIDLVAGLDGAIQKGDYASIPDGSAPEFSIRPMGLLANGFLASENTGTTNELFLARWYINEIFLDINDIRSASSKDAALKSHAAAKKAMNSYLTLMNRVITPKVGDPFAYV
;
A
#
# COMPACT_ATOMS: atom_id res chain seq x y z
N MET A 1 -59.49 -5.07 40.21
CA MET A 1 -59.88 -3.65 40.42
C MET A 1 -58.71 -2.97 41.11
N LYS A 2 -58.14 -1.82 40.74
CA LYS A 2 -58.28 -0.83 39.66
C LYS A 2 -56.90 -0.14 39.60
N ARG A 3 -56.36 0.07 38.40
CA ARG A 3 -55.28 1.04 38.14
C ARG A 3 -55.85 2.45 38.33
N VAL A 4 -55.06 3.39 38.85
CA VAL A 4 -55.34 4.83 38.72
C VAL A 4 -54.11 5.50 38.13
N ALA A 5 -54.31 5.98 36.91
CA ALA A 5 -53.47 6.92 36.21
C ALA A 5 -53.74 8.34 36.74
N LEU A 6 -52.74 9.22 36.70
CA LEU A 6 -52.97 10.66 36.67
C LEU A 6 -52.40 11.21 35.35
N SER A 7 -53.32 11.74 34.54
CA SER A 7 -53.08 12.62 33.39
C SER A 7 -53.39 14.06 33.79
N VAL A 8 -53.18 14.97 32.82
CA VAL A 8 -53.61 16.37 32.67
C VAL A 8 -52.44 17.34 32.87
N ALA A 9 -51.78 17.89 31.83
CA ALA A 9 -52.19 18.57 30.57
C ALA A 9 -52.51 20.07 30.74
N PHE A 10 -52.32 20.80 29.62
CA PHE A 10 -52.70 22.19 29.28
C PHE A 10 -51.66 23.29 29.59
N LEU A 11 -51.38 24.28 28.72
CA LEU A 11 -51.80 24.63 27.35
C LEU A 11 -50.96 25.86 26.91
N SER A 12 -50.55 25.92 25.63
CA SER A 12 -50.64 27.05 24.66
C SER A 12 -50.13 28.47 25.02
N ASN A 13 -49.78 29.39 24.10
CA ASN A 13 -50.09 29.53 22.67
C ASN A 13 -49.23 30.66 22.05
N HIS A 14 -48.98 30.55 20.72
CA HIS A 14 -49.03 31.59 19.67
C HIS A 14 -48.36 32.98 19.82
N ALA A 15 -47.90 33.69 18.77
CA ALA A 15 -47.71 33.49 17.33
C ALA A 15 -47.19 34.86 16.75
N TRP A 16 -47.01 34.89 15.42
CA TRP A 16 -46.83 36.04 14.50
C TRP A 16 -45.38 36.44 14.17
N SER A 17 -45.01 36.79 12.93
CA SER A 17 -45.50 36.55 11.55
C SER A 17 -44.51 37.24 10.60
N GLU A 18 -44.19 36.58 9.48
CA GLU A 18 -44.03 37.06 8.09
C GLU A 18 -43.50 38.46 7.73
N VAL A 19 -42.69 38.53 6.66
CA VAL A 19 -43.01 39.25 5.39
C VAL A 19 -42.08 38.79 4.24
N SER A 20 -42.72 38.51 3.10
CA SER A 20 -42.33 38.34 1.67
C SER A 20 -41.05 39.03 1.17
N GLY A 21 -40.40 38.69 0.05
CA GLY A 21 -40.73 37.86 -1.12
C GLY A 21 -39.95 38.38 -2.35
N PHE A 22 -39.70 37.56 -3.37
CA PHE A 22 -39.59 37.98 -4.79
C PHE A 22 -39.59 36.74 -5.70
N SER A 23 -40.29 36.85 -6.83
CA SER A 23 -40.70 35.75 -7.69
C SER A 23 -40.25 35.89 -9.14
N HIS A 24 -40.26 34.75 -9.84
CA HIS A 24 -40.45 34.54 -11.29
C HIS A 24 -39.35 34.95 -12.28
N SER A 25 -38.84 33.96 -13.04
CA SER A 25 -38.99 33.88 -14.50
C SER A 25 -38.56 32.50 -15.01
N ALA A 26 -39.43 31.86 -15.80
CA ALA A 26 -39.23 30.61 -16.51
C ALA A 26 -38.52 30.84 -17.86
N PHE A 27 -37.79 29.85 -18.40
CA PHE A 27 -37.82 29.56 -19.84
C PHE A 27 -37.34 28.14 -20.18
N ILE A 28 -38.04 27.56 -21.13
CA ILE A 28 -37.96 26.20 -21.71
C ILE A 28 -36.85 26.16 -22.78
N ALA A 29 -36.10 25.05 -22.90
CA ALA A 29 -35.66 24.53 -24.20
C ALA A 29 -35.09 23.10 -24.09
N GLN A 30 -35.87 22.16 -24.57
CA GLN A 30 -35.51 20.80 -24.94
C GLN A 30 -35.26 20.80 -26.46
N ALA A 31 -34.11 20.32 -26.94
CA ALA A 31 -33.93 20.02 -28.36
C ALA A 31 -32.86 18.94 -28.59
N SER A 32 -33.35 17.78 -29.02
CA SER A 32 -32.63 16.69 -29.66
C SER A 32 -32.06 17.10 -31.01
N TRP A 33 -30.86 16.64 -31.36
CA TRP A 33 -30.44 16.51 -32.77
C TRP A 33 -29.82 15.12 -32.99
N SER A 34 -30.61 14.26 -33.62
CA SER A 34 -30.19 13.00 -34.21
C SER A 34 -30.16 13.13 -35.73
N LYS A 35 -29.07 12.65 -36.34
CA LYS A 35 -28.94 12.01 -37.67
C LYS A 35 -29.49 12.74 -38.91
N LEU A 36 -28.60 12.90 -39.91
CA LEU A 36 -28.72 12.54 -41.35
C LEU A 36 -27.69 13.40 -42.12
N ALA A 37 -26.94 12.97 -43.14
CA ALA A 37 -26.60 11.68 -43.73
C ALA A 37 -25.60 11.91 -44.89
N ALA A 38 -24.87 10.84 -45.25
CA ALA A 38 -24.46 10.44 -46.61
C ALA A 38 -23.43 11.33 -47.37
N GLN A 39 -22.55 10.85 -48.26
CA GLN A 39 -22.50 9.59 -49.01
C GLN A 39 -21.10 9.40 -49.64
N ALA A 40 -20.70 8.14 -49.84
CA ALA A 40 -19.49 7.64 -50.51
C ALA A 40 -19.56 7.79 -52.06
N PRO A 41 -18.61 7.33 -52.93
CA PRO A 41 -18.22 5.90 -53.08
C PRO A 41 -16.77 5.60 -53.58
N GLY A 42 -16.34 4.33 -53.53
CA GLY A 42 -15.25 3.81 -54.39
C GLY A 42 -14.38 2.66 -53.84
N LYS A 43 -14.79 1.41 -54.09
CA LYS A 43 -13.96 0.17 -54.24
C LYS A 43 -14.20 -0.34 -55.69
N PRO A 44 -13.42 -1.27 -56.31
CA PRO A 44 -12.60 -2.39 -55.79
C PRO A 44 -11.18 -2.45 -56.47
N THR A 45 -10.25 -3.41 -56.32
CA THR A 45 -10.30 -4.89 -56.37
C THR A 45 -8.93 -5.49 -55.95
N GLN A 46 -8.94 -6.79 -55.65
CA GLN A 46 -7.87 -7.68 -55.17
C GLN A 46 -6.72 -7.95 -56.17
N ASP A 47 -5.51 -8.22 -55.66
CA ASP A 47 -4.81 -9.53 -55.69
C ASP A 47 -3.30 -9.36 -55.54
N PHE A 48 -2.65 -10.17 -54.68
CA PHE A 48 -1.39 -10.91 -54.91
C PHE A 48 -0.85 -11.51 -53.60
N GLN A 49 -1.15 -12.79 -53.43
CA GLN A 49 -0.32 -13.92 -52.98
C GLN A 49 0.81 -13.76 -51.94
N ASN A 50 0.71 -14.66 -50.94
CA ASN A 50 1.74 -15.53 -50.35
C ASN A 50 3.04 -14.92 -49.84
N HIS A 51 3.30 -15.08 -48.54
CA HIS A 51 4.36 -15.97 -48.06
C HIS A 51 4.18 -16.30 -46.58
N ASP A 52 4.24 -17.58 -46.29
CA ASP A 52 4.28 -18.20 -44.98
C ASP A 52 5.39 -17.63 -44.09
N ASN A 53 5.08 -17.39 -42.81
CA ASN A 53 6.08 -17.56 -41.76
C ASN A 53 5.44 -17.98 -40.43
N LEU A 54 5.15 -19.27 -40.45
CA LEU A 54 5.19 -20.25 -39.37
C LEU A 54 6.07 -19.94 -38.13
N TYR A 55 5.50 -20.33 -36.98
CA TYR A 55 6.15 -20.91 -35.80
C TYR A 55 6.98 -20.05 -34.80
N SER A 56 6.34 -19.90 -33.63
CA SER A 56 6.78 -20.45 -32.34
C SER A 56 7.86 -19.71 -31.53
N ARG A 57 7.40 -18.78 -30.67
CA ARG A 57 8.13 -18.29 -29.49
C ARG A 57 8.14 -19.32 -28.35
N ARG A 58 8.58 -20.56 -28.62
CA ARG A 58 8.78 -21.63 -27.63
C ARG A 58 10.17 -22.29 -27.69
N SER A 59 11.17 -21.65 -28.31
CA SER A 59 12.52 -22.22 -28.48
C SER A 59 13.62 -21.69 -27.55
N LEU A 60 13.29 -20.92 -26.50
CA LEU A 60 14.32 -20.31 -25.61
C LEU A 60 14.55 -21.05 -24.27
N LEU A 61 14.09 -22.30 -24.12
CA LEU A 61 14.25 -23.06 -22.88
C LEU A 61 14.79 -24.49 -23.08
N GLN A 62 15.57 -24.74 -24.13
CA GLN A 62 16.01 -26.10 -24.44
C GLN A 62 17.44 -26.16 -24.96
N ASN A 63 18.39 -25.59 -24.21
CA ASN A 63 19.82 -25.78 -24.47
C ASN A 63 20.64 -25.62 -23.19
N GLN A 64 20.42 -26.47 -22.17
CA GLN A 64 21.45 -26.82 -21.16
C GLN A 64 21.08 -28.15 -20.49
N VAL A 65 21.11 -29.26 -21.24
CA VAL A 65 21.21 -30.59 -20.63
C VAL A 65 22.08 -31.47 -21.51
N ALA A 66 22.95 -32.23 -20.84
CA ALA A 66 23.88 -33.26 -21.33
C ALA A 66 25.25 -32.74 -21.85
N SER A 67 26.41 -33.27 -21.46
CA SER A 67 26.85 -34.29 -20.49
C SER A 67 28.38 -34.32 -20.60
N VAL A 68 29.15 -34.34 -19.51
CA VAL A 68 30.38 -35.16 -19.42
C VAL A 68 30.58 -35.59 -17.96
N MET A 69 30.68 -36.91 -17.79
CA MET A 69 30.89 -37.62 -16.54
C MET A 69 32.36 -38.07 -16.41
N VAL A 70 32.77 -38.23 -15.15
CA VAL A 70 33.88 -39.01 -14.57
C VAL A 70 35.32 -38.47 -14.64
N GLY A 71 35.82 -38.12 -13.45
CA GLY A 71 37.23 -38.16 -13.07
C GLY A 71 37.34 -38.42 -11.57
N LEU A 72 37.53 -39.68 -11.18
CA LEU A 72 37.75 -40.14 -9.81
C LEU A 72 39.19 -39.84 -9.39
N ALA A 73 39.40 -39.05 -8.34
CA ALA A 73 40.66 -38.99 -7.61
C ALA A 73 40.40 -38.68 -6.13
N ALA A 74 40.74 -39.64 -5.28
CA ALA A 74 40.67 -39.51 -3.83
C ALA A 74 41.79 -38.59 -3.32
N VAL A 75 41.43 -37.55 -2.57
CA VAL A 75 42.33 -36.90 -1.61
C VAL A 75 41.56 -36.69 -0.31
N THR A 76 41.92 -37.51 0.66
CA THR A 76 41.59 -37.39 2.07
C THR A 76 42.19 -36.11 2.63
N GLY A 77 41.35 -35.25 3.19
CA GLY A 77 41.80 -34.04 3.88
C GLY A 77 40.62 -33.12 4.13
N PHE A 78 39.84 -33.39 5.19
CA PHE A 78 38.87 -32.43 5.71
C PHE A 78 39.65 -31.27 6.34
N PRO A 79 39.58 -30.03 5.83
CA PRO A 79 39.85 -28.89 6.69
C PRO A 79 38.64 -28.75 7.60
N SER A 80 38.81 -29.13 8.88
CA SER A 80 37.95 -28.64 9.93
C SER A 80 38.05 -27.12 9.93
N LEU A 81 37.01 -26.44 9.47
CA LEU A 81 36.82 -25.02 9.74
C LEU A 81 36.59 -24.88 11.24
N SER A 82 37.70 -24.65 11.94
CA SER A 82 37.72 -24.20 13.31
C SER A 82 36.84 -22.95 13.42
N HIS A 83 35.95 -22.98 14.41
CA HIS A 83 35.26 -21.82 14.94
C HIS A 83 36.26 -20.67 15.13
N ALA A 84 36.16 -19.64 14.28
CA ALA A 84 36.56 -18.30 14.66
C ALA A 84 35.32 -17.65 15.28
N GLU A 85 35.26 -17.73 16.61
CA GLU A 85 34.32 -17.02 17.46
C GLU A 85 34.58 -15.52 17.30
N SER A 86 33.90 -14.89 16.33
CA SER A 86 33.87 -13.43 16.21
C SER A 86 32.93 -12.88 17.26
N THR A 87 33.51 -12.43 18.35
CA THR A 87 32.91 -11.61 19.39
C THR A 87 32.57 -10.23 18.80
N ASN A 88 31.47 -10.16 18.05
CA ASN A 88 30.56 -9.02 17.86
C ASN A 88 29.62 -9.37 16.68
N GLY A 89 28.35 -9.64 17.00
CA GLY A 89 27.35 -10.26 16.12
C GLY A 89 26.87 -9.43 14.92
N GLY A 90 27.77 -9.06 14.01
CA GLY A 90 27.45 -8.50 12.71
C GLY A 90 27.06 -9.60 11.72
N LYS A 91 25.76 -9.79 11.50
CA LYS A 91 25.26 -10.65 10.42
C LYS A 91 25.61 -10.01 9.07
N SER A 92 26.52 -10.64 8.34
CA SER A 92 26.94 -10.25 6.99
C SER A 92 25.76 -10.30 6.02
N PHE A 93 25.45 -9.18 5.36
CA PHE A 93 24.32 -9.02 4.43
C PHE A 93 24.59 -9.64 3.03
N ALA A 94 25.82 -10.08 2.77
CA ALA A 94 26.25 -10.75 1.54
C ALA A 94 27.31 -11.84 1.85
N PRO A 95 27.53 -12.84 0.97
CA PRO A 95 28.68 -13.72 1.09
C PRO A 95 29.94 -12.90 0.78
N GLY A 96 30.58 -12.33 1.80
CA GLY A 96 31.76 -11.47 1.67
C GLY A 96 31.88 -10.28 2.64
N GLY A 97 30.92 -10.05 3.54
CA GLY A 97 30.91 -8.89 4.44
C GLY A 97 29.93 -7.79 4.00
N THR A 98 29.78 -6.74 4.82
CA THR A 98 29.01 -5.55 4.46
C THR A 98 29.92 -4.60 3.67
N LEU A 99 29.48 -4.14 2.49
CA LEU A 99 30.20 -3.11 1.69
C LEU A 99 30.17 -1.71 2.34
N VAL A 100 29.65 -1.61 3.56
CA VAL A 100 29.34 -0.37 4.24
C VAL A 100 29.79 -0.48 5.68
N GLU A 101 30.40 0.60 6.18
CA GLU A 101 31.03 0.70 7.50
C GLU A 101 30.04 0.85 8.66
N TYR A 102 28.73 0.88 8.38
CA TYR A 102 27.67 1.01 9.38
C TYR A 102 26.85 -0.28 9.53
N GLU A 103 26.19 -0.40 10.68
CA GLU A 103 25.36 -1.56 11.00
C GLU A 103 24.15 -1.65 10.05
N VAL A 104 23.90 -2.85 9.51
CA VAL A 104 22.77 -3.12 8.61
C VAL A 104 21.89 -4.21 9.20
N GLY A 105 20.57 -4.06 9.04
CA GLY A 105 19.61 -5.02 9.56
C GLY A 105 18.18 -4.53 9.48
N VAL A 106 17.24 -5.47 9.48
CA VAL A 106 15.79 -5.22 9.28
C VAL A 106 15.15 -4.34 10.35
N THR A 107 15.81 -4.20 11.50
CA THR A 107 15.39 -3.37 12.65
C THR A 107 16.43 -2.29 12.99
N VAL A 108 17.57 -2.25 12.30
CA VAL A 108 18.62 -1.25 12.56
C VAL A 108 18.11 0.12 12.13
N GLY A 109 18.12 1.09 13.05
CA GLY A 109 17.53 2.42 12.86
C GLY A 109 16.04 2.51 13.18
N ASN A 110 15.32 1.39 13.32
CA ASN A 110 13.94 1.35 13.78
C ASN A 110 13.64 0.05 14.56
N PRO A 111 13.75 0.05 15.90
CA PRO A 111 13.50 -1.13 16.73
C PRO A 111 12.03 -1.56 16.76
N LEU A 112 11.13 -0.74 16.19
CA LEU A 112 9.71 -1.02 16.08
C LEU A 112 9.31 -1.54 14.69
N ALA A 113 10.27 -1.74 13.78
CA ALA A 113 10.01 -2.46 12.54
C ALA A 113 9.59 -3.90 12.84
N SER A 114 8.78 -4.49 11.94
CA SER A 114 8.24 -5.83 12.11
C SER A 114 9.37 -6.85 12.30
N ALA A 115 9.20 -7.69 13.33
CA ALA A 115 10.17 -8.73 13.66
C ALA A 115 10.19 -9.88 12.65
N SER A 116 9.12 -10.08 11.88
CA SER A 116 9.04 -11.13 10.87
C SER A 116 9.64 -10.74 9.53
N ARG A 117 10.05 -9.47 9.36
CA ARG A 117 10.65 -9.00 8.12
C ARG A 117 11.92 -9.76 7.76
N LYS A 118 11.97 -10.30 6.56
CA LYS A 118 13.17 -10.96 6.04
C LYS A 118 14.09 -9.94 5.38
N ALA A 119 15.40 -10.15 5.54
CA ALA A 119 16.44 -9.28 4.98
C ALA A 119 16.42 -9.24 3.44
N ASP A 120 15.93 -10.30 2.79
CA ASP A 120 15.84 -10.44 1.34
C ASP A 120 14.53 -9.88 0.75
N ASN A 121 13.66 -9.28 1.58
CA ASN A 121 12.32 -8.82 1.18
C ASN A 121 11.45 -9.92 0.53
N SER A 122 11.73 -11.21 0.75
CA SER A 122 10.96 -12.31 0.15
C SER A 122 9.54 -12.47 0.71
N ASN A 123 9.27 -11.87 1.87
CA ASN A 123 7.98 -11.94 2.55
C ASN A 123 7.20 -10.61 2.54
N VAL A 124 7.55 -9.65 1.68
CA VAL A 124 6.83 -8.37 1.58
C VAL A 124 6.04 -8.25 0.28
N VAL A 125 5.09 -7.30 0.23
CA VAL A 125 4.25 -7.08 -0.96
C VAL A 125 4.99 -6.29 -2.04
N PHE A 126 5.82 -5.33 -1.64
CA PHE A 126 6.59 -4.48 -2.53
C PHE A 126 8.09 -4.70 -2.32
N GLY A 127 8.72 -5.53 -3.15
CA GLY A 127 10.15 -5.84 -3.01
C GLY A 127 11.08 -4.64 -3.23
N GLN A 128 10.64 -3.64 -4.00
CA GLN A 128 11.33 -2.36 -4.17
C GLN A 128 10.86 -1.36 -3.12
N ASP A 129 11.52 -1.36 -1.96
CA ASP A 129 11.34 -0.41 -0.87
C ASP A 129 12.67 0.20 -0.40
N TYR A 130 12.61 1.23 0.45
CA TYR A 130 13.78 2.02 0.82
C TYR A 130 14.82 1.22 1.62
N TYR A 131 14.38 0.15 2.29
CA TYR A 131 15.22 -0.69 3.13
C TYR A 131 16.39 -1.31 2.35
N PHE A 132 16.12 -1.91 1.18
CA PHE A 132 17.16 -2.61 0.42
C PHE A 132 18.25 -1.64 -0.10
N LYS A 133 17.92 -0.37 -0.29
CA LYS A 133 18.85 0.63 -0.81
C LYS A 133 19.90 1.05 0.22
N PHE A 134 19.57 1.04 1.51
CA PHE A 134 20.44 1.58 2.57
C PHE A 134 20.76 0.57 3.68
N GLY A 135 20.15 -0.62 3.68
CA GLY A 135 20.42 -1.68 4.65
C GLY A 135 19.87 -1.41 6.06
N THR A 136 19.22 -0.26 6.29
CA THR A 136 18.64 0.14 7.58
C THR A 136 17.14 0.36 7.46
N ALA A 137 16.40 0.05 8.50
CA ALA A 137 14.97 0.29 8.59
C ALA A 137 14.67 1.81 8.73
N PRO A 138 13.87 2.40 7.82
CA PRO A 138 13.39 3.77 7.99
C PRO A 138 12.68 3.98 9.33
N GLY A 139 12.93 5.13 9.96
CA GLY A 139 12.19 5.53 11.15
C GLY A 139 10.71 5.83 10.84
N PHE A 140 9.85 5.66 11.84
CA PHE A 140 8.46 6.12 11.74
C PHE A 140 8.38 7.65 11.78
N ILE A 141 7.45 8.20 11.01
CA ILE A 141 7.21 9.63 10.92
C ILE A 141 6.07 9.98 11.88
N GLU A 142 6.26 11.02 12.68
CA GLU A 142 5.22 11.55 13.55
C GLU A 142 4.05 12.12 12.75
N LYS A 143 2.83 12.00 13.29
CA LYS A 143 1.60 12.46 12.65
C LYS A 143 1.70 13.93 12.24
N GLY A 144 1.55 14.22 10.95
CA GLY A 144 1.58 15.58 10.41
C GLY A 144 2.98 16.22 10.35
N SER A 145 4.03 15.48 10.70
CA SER A 145 5.40 15.99 10.61
C SER A 145 5.83 16.22 9.17
N THR A 146 6.55 17.31 8.95
CA THR A 146 7.19 17.66 7.68
C THR A 146 8.71 17.58 7.75
N ILE A 147 9.26 17.10 8.87
CA ILE A 147 10.71 17.03 9.11
C ILE A 147 11.37 16.07 8.11
N PHE A 148 10.71 14.95 7.83
CA PHE A 148 11.19 13.94 6.91
C PHE A 148 10.02 13.31 6.14
N PRO A 149 10.15 13.09 4.82
CA PRO A 149 11.12 13.69 3.90
C PRO A 149 10.96 15.22 3.83
N LYS A 150 12.03 15.98 3.60
CA LYS A 150 11.92 17.46 3.59
C LYS A 150 11.09 17.98 2.41
N THR A 151 11.29 17.38 1.25
CA THR A 151 10.60 17.72 0.01
C THR A 151 9.75 16.56 -0.46
N MET A 152 8.61 16.85 -1.07
CA MET A 152 7.77 15.85 -1.72
C MET A 152 7.99 15.92 -3.24
N PRO A 153 7.94 14.78 -3.95
CA PRO A 153 8.08 14.77 -5.40
C PRO A 153 6.93 15.52 -6.08
N PHE A 154 7.23 16.10 -7.24
CA PHE A 154 6.19 16.70 -8.07
C PHE A 154 5.43 15.62 -8.85
N THR A 155 4.11 15.69 -8.76
CA THR A 155 3.15 14.93 -9.56
C THR A 155 2.03 15.89 -9.98
N PRO A 156 1.41 15.77 -11.17
CA PRO A 156 0.32 16.65 -11.53
C PRO A 156 -0.90 16.50 -10.63
N SER A 157 -1.58 17.62 -10.36
CA SER A 157 -2.80 17.62 -9.55
C SER A 157 -3.91 16.77 -10.15
N GLN A 158 -4.02 16.71 -11.48
CA GLN A 158 -5.00 15.88 -12.19
C GLN A 158 -4.77 14.39 -11.90
N GLN A 159 -3.53 13.92 -12.04
CA GLN A 159 -3.17 12.53 -11.73
C GLN A 159 -3.49 12.17 -10.27
N ARG A 160 -3.17 13.06 -9.32
CA ARG A 160 -3.51 12.85 -7.91
C ARG A 160 -5.02 12.79 -7.69
N TYR A 161 -5.79 13.68 -8.31
CA TYR A 161 -7.24 13.69 -8.22
C TYR A 161 -7.86 12.39 -8.75
N ASP A 162 -7.45 11.94 -9.94
CA ASP A 162 -7.95 10.70 -10.54
C ASP A 162 -7.59 9.46 -9.71
N THR A 163 -6.37 9.46 -9.15
CA THR A 163 -5.89 8.42 -8.25
C THR A 163 -6.68 8.41 -6.94
N MET A 164 -6.94 9.58 -6.35
CA MET A 164 -7.76 9.71 -5.15
C MET A 164 -9.17 9.18 -5.40
N LYS A 165 -9.82 9.62 -6.48
CA LYS A 165 -11.15 9.16 -6.88
C LYS A 165 -11.24 7.63 -7.02
N LYS A 166 -10.18 6.99 -7.51
CA LYS A 166 -10.17 5.54 -7.78
C LYS A 166 -9.92 4.68 -6.52
N TYR A 167 -9.05 5.13 -5.63
CA TYR A 167 -8.53 4.28 -4.54
C TYR A 167 -8.93 4.72 -3.14
N ARG A 168 -9.42 5.95 -2.93
CA ARG A 168 -9.72 6.52 -1.60
C ARG A 168 -10.57 5.60 -0.74
N GLU A 169 -11.74 5.20 -1.24
CA GLU A 169 -12.68 4.40 -0.44
C GLU A 169 -12.10 3.05 0.00
N ARG A 170 -11.29 2.42 -0.87
CA ARG A 170 -10.66 1.13 -0.54
C ARG A 170 -9.60 1.33 0.53
N VAL A 171 -8.76 2.35 0.35
CA VAL A 171 -7.72 2.71 1.32
C VAL A 171 -8.34 3.08 2.66
N GLN A 172 -9.43 3.85 2.68
CA GLN A 172 -10.14 4.21 3.92
C GLN A 172 -10.66 2.96 4.64
N ARG A 173 -11.28 2.01 3.94
CA ARG A 173 -11.70 0.74 4.56
C ARG A 173 -10.52 -0.02 5.17
N GLY A 174 -9.37 -0.04 4.50
CA GLY A 174 -8.15 -0.65 5.03
C GLY A 174 -7.64 0.06 6.30
N ILE A 175 -7.67 1.39 6.31
CA ILE A 175 -7.33 2.22 7.48
C ILE A 175 -8.24 1.89 8.66
N ASP A 176 -9.56 1.91 8.44
CA ASP A 176 -10.57 1.66 9.48
C ASP A 176 -10.45 0.23 10.03
N LEU A 177 -10.19 -0.75 9.16
CA LEU A 177 -10.02 -2.14 9.56
C LEU A 177 -8.78 -2.33 10.43
N VAL A 178 -7.63 -1.76 10.03
CA VAL A 178 -6.40 -1.80 10.84
C VAL A 178 -6.63 -1.12 12.18
N ALA A 179 -7.31 0.03 12.21
CA ALA A 179 -7.67 0.72 13.45
C ALA A 179 -8.52 -0.16 14.38
N GLY A 180 -9.48 -0.90 13.82
CA GLY A 180 -10.45 -1.72 14.54
C GLY A 180 -9.94 -3.07 15.06
N LEU A 181 -8.72 -3.51 14.71
CA LEU A 181 -8.19 -4.81 15.13
C LEU A 181 -8.06 -4.96 16.67
N ASP A 182 -7.98 -3.85 17.40
CA ASP A 182 -7.95 -3.83 18.88
C ASP A 182 -9.08 -4.71 19.46
N GLY A 183 -10.30 -4.66 18.89
CA GLY A 183 -11.43 -5.44 19.38
C GLY A 183 -11.23 -6.97 19.30
N ALA A 184 -10.62 -7.46 18.22
CA ALA A 184 -10.32 -8.89 18.06
C ALA A 184 -9.16 -9.31 18.98
N ILE A 185 -8.14 -8.46 19.10
CA ILE A 185 -6.98 -8.69 19.98
C ILE A 185 -7.41 -8.77 21.45
N GLN A 186 -8.30 -7.88 21.90
CA GLN A 186 -8.79 -7.87 23.28
C GLN A 186 -9.55 -9.14 23.64
N LYS A 187 -10.25 -9.75 22.67
CA LYS A 187 -10.97 -11.03 22.82
C LYS A 187 -10.06 -12.25 22.77
N GLY A 188 -8.78 -12.08 22.40
CA GLY A 188 -7.84 -13.18 22.20
C GLY A 188 -8.09 -13.99 20.92
N ASP A 189 -8.93 -13.48 20.02
CA ASP A 189 -9.29 -14.15 18.76
C ASP A 189 -8.46 -13.60 17.59
N TYR A 190 -7.15 -13.48 17.78
CA TYR A 190 -6.26 -12.93 16.75
C TYR A 190 -6.04 -13.91 15.58
N ALA A 191 -6.21 -15.22 15.79
CA ALA A 191 -6.09 -16.20 14.72
C ALA A 191 -7.19 -16.08 13.64
N SER A 192 -8.34 -15.49 13.97
CA SER A 192 -9.44 -15.23 13.03
C SER A 192 -9.22 -13.99 12.17
N ILE A 193 -8.24 -13.14 12.52
CA ILE A 193 -7.88 -11.97 11.71
C ILE A 193 -7.43 -12.47 10.33
N PRO A 194 -7.98 -11.90 9.23
CA PRO A 194 -7.57 -12.28 7.90
C PRO A 194 -6.07 -12.08 7.68
N ASP A 195 -5.51 -12.83 6.73
CA ASP A 195 -4.13 -12.62 6.31
C ASP A 195 -3.90 -11.18 5.83
N GLY A 196 -2.70 -10.64 6.00
CA GLY A 196 -2.35 -9.30 5.51
C GLY A 196 -2.54 -9.14 3.99
N SER A 197 -2.54 -10.24 3.22
CA SER A 197 -2.82 -10.22 1.79
C SER A 197 -4.32 -10.15 1.46
N ALA A 198 -5.20 -10.27 2.46
CA ALA A 198 -6.63 -10.21 2.28
C ALA A 198 -7.03 -8.88 1.63
N PRO A 199 -7.97 -8.90 0.67
CA PRO A 199 -8.37 -7.71 -0.08
C PRO A 199 -8.98 -6.62 0.81
N GLU A 200 -9.50 -7.00 1.98
CA GLU A 200 -10.14 -6.12 2.95
C GLU A 200 -9.18 -5.04 3.49
N PHE A 201 -7.93 -5.42 3.78
CA PHE A 201 -6.90 -4.49 4.25
C PHE A 201 -6.43 -3.51 3.17
N SER A 202 -6.75 -3.76 1.90
CA SER A 202 -6.46 -2.86 0.79
C SER A 202 -4.98 -2.44 0.66
N ILE A 203 -4.06 -3.32 1.06
CA ILE A 203 -2.60 -3.12 1.00
C ILE A 203 -2.13 -2.77 -0.42
N ARG A 204 -2.61 -3.50 -1.45
CA ARG A 204 -2.28 -3.21 -2.85
C ARG A 204 -2.86 -1.87 -3.32
N PRO A 205 -4.15 -1.55 -3.08
CA PRO A 205 -4.69 -0.22 -3.30
C PRO A 205 -3.87 0.92 -2.65
N MET A 206 -3.32 0.74 -1.45
CA MET A 206 -2.43 1.75 -0.83
C MET A 206 -1.18 2.00 -1.69
N GLY A 207 -0.54 0.93 -2.17
CA GLY A 207 0.62 1.08 -3.06
C GLY A 207 0.27 1.76 -4.40
N LEU A 208 -0.92 1.49 -4.94
CA LEU A 208 -1.41 2.15 -6.16
C LEU A 208 -1.72 3.63 -5.93
N LEU A 209 -2.30 3.97 -4.76
CA LEU A 209 -2.50 5.35 -4.35
C LEU A 209 -1.14 6.08 -4.22
N ALA A 210 -0.18 5.46 -3.53
CA ALA A 210 1.17 5.98 -3.36
C ALA A 210 1.85 6.22 -4.72
N ASN A 211 1.75 5.28 -5.66
CA ASN A 211 2.31 5.44 -7.00
C ASN A 211 1.74 6.69 -7.69
N GLY A 212 0.42 6.91 -7.67
CA GLY A 212 -0.18 8.07 -8.34
C GLY A 212 0.11 9.41 -7.66
N PHE A 213 0.72 9.41 -6.48
CA PHE A 213 0.96 10.60 -5.66
C PHE A 213 2.44 10.94 -5.51
N LEU A 214 3.29 9.91 -5.54
CA LEU A 214 4.71 10.00 -5.23
C LEU A 214 5.59 9.56 -6.39
N ALA A 215 5.06 8.89 -7.42
CA ALA A 215 5.82 8.69 -8.66
C ALA A 215 5.95 10.03 -9.38
N SER A 216 7.19 10.40 -9.66
CA SER A 216 7.49 11.59 -10.45
C SER A 216 7.34 11.25 -11.93
N GLU A 217 6.73 12.13 -12.72
CA GLU A 217 6.66 11.94 -14.17
C GLU A 217 8.04 11.99 -14.84
N ASN A 218 8.96 12.77 -14.27
CA ASN A 218 10.28 12.99 -14.84
C ASN A 218 11.27 11.86 -14.53
N THR A 219 11.12 11.21 -13.37
CA THR A 219 12.10 10.23 -12.85
C THR A 219 11.51 8.87 -12.51
N GLY A 220 10.19 8.72 -12.61
CA GLY A 220 9.47 7.49 -12.25
C GLY A 220 9.45 7.28 -10.74
N THR A 221 10.09 6.20 -10.28
CA THR A 221 10.11 5.81 -8.86
C THR A 221 10.99 6.74 -8.03
N THR A 222 10.40 7.35 -7.01
CA THR A 222 11.07 8.29 -6.10
C THR A 222 11.43 7.63 -4.78
N ASN A 223 12.32 8.26 -4.01
CA ASN A 223 12.67 7.77 -2.67
C ASN A 223 11.46 7.80 -1.73
N GLU A 224 10.58 8.79 -1.86
CA GLU A 224 9.35 8.94 -1.09
C GLU A 224 8.36 7.83 -1.43
N LEU A 225 8.30 7.39 -2.68
CA LEU A 225 7.50 6.23 -3.08
C LEU A 225 8.06 4.93 -2.50
N PHE A 226 9.37 4.73 -2.51
CA PHE A 226 10.00 3.57 -1.85
C PHE A 226 9.77 3.57 -0.35
N LEU A 227 9.77 4.74 0.28
CA LEU A 227 9.45 4.90 1.69
C LEU A 227 7.97 4.61 1.99
N ALA A 228 7.04 5.08 1.16
CA ALA A 228 5.63 4.74 1.30
C ALA A 228 5.39 3.23 1.17
N ARG A 229 6.04 2.57 0.20
CA ARG A 229 6.01 1.11 0.03
C ARG A 229 6.58 0.38 1.25
N TRP A 230 7.64 0.91 1.85
CA TRP A 230 8.19 0.38 3.09
C TRP A 230 7.15 0.39 4.21
N TYR A 231 6.51 1.53 4.49
CA TYR A 231 5.45 1.59 5.51
C TYR A 231 4.28 0.65 5.20
N ILE A 232 3.90 0.50 3.92
CA ILE A 232 2.85 -0.44 3.53
C ILE A 232 3.27 -1.90 3.78
N ASN A 233 4.54 -2.24 3.54
CA ASN A 233 5.08 -3.55 3.86
C ASN A 233 5.07 -3.80 5.37
N GLU A 234 5.41 -2.82 6.20
CA GLU A 234 5.33 -2.95 7.67
C GLU A 234 3.89 -3.21 8.12
N ILE A 235 2.90 -2.46 7.60
CA ILE A 235 1.47 -2.71 7.91
C ILE A 235 1.10 -4.15 7.55
N PHE A 236 1.49 -4.62 6.37
CA PHE A 236 1.22 -5.98 5.92
C PHE A 236 1.85 -7.04 6.82
N LEU A 237 3.12 -6.86 7.20
CA LEU A 237 3.84 -7.80 8.07
C LEU A 237 3.26 -7.78 9.48
N ASP A 238 2.99 -6.60 10.04
CA ASP A 238 2.45 -6.47 11.38
C ASP A 238 1.05 -7.10 11.50
N ILE A 239 0.20 -7.03 10.45
CA ILE A 239 -1.08 -7.76 10.43
C ILE A 239 -0.87 -9.28 10.57
N ASN A 240 0.13 -9.82 9.86
CA ASN A 240 0.46 -11.24 9.95
C ASN A 240 1.08 -11.60 11.31
N ASP A 241 1.85 -10.69 11.91
CA ASP A 241 2.43 -10.86 13.24
C ASP A 241 1.34 -10.84 14.33
N ILE A 242 0.31 -9.98 14.20
CA ILE A 242 -0.87 -10.01 15.09
C ILE A 242 -1.54 -11.39 14.99
N ARG A 243 -1.81 -11.85 13.76
CA ARG A 243 -2.51 -13.11 13.51
C ARG A 243 -1.77 -14.32 14.08
N SER A 244 -0.44 -14.31 13.99
CA SER A 244 0.43 -15.39 14.47
C SER A 244 0.95 -15.19 15.90
N ALA A 245 0.47 -14.16 16.60
CA ALA A 245 0.93 -13.83 17.94
C ALA A 245 0.67 -14.98 18.93
N SER A 246 1.69 -15.29 19.74
CA SER A 246 1.58 -16.30 20.81
C SER A 246 0.88 -15.77 22.07
N SER A 247 0.71 -14.45 22.18
CA SER A 247 0.12 -13.79 23.33
C SER A 247 -0.55 -12.49 22.94
N LYS A 248 -1.46 -12.02 23.79
CA LYS A 248 -2.11 -10.72 23.65
C LYS A 248 -1.12 -9.56 23.63
N ASP A 249 -0.08 -9.60 24.45
CA ASP A 249 0.93 -8.53 24.51
C ASP A 249 1.74 -8.44 23.21
N ALA A 250 2.08 -9.61 22.62
CA ALA A 250 2.72 -9.66 21.32
C ALA A 250 1.80 -9.08 20.23
N ALA A 251 0.52 -9.47 20.23
CA ALA A 251 -0.48 -8.94 19.29
C ALA A 251 -0.66 -7.42 19.41
N LEU A 252 -0.76 -6.90 20.64
CA LEU A 252 -0.88 -5.46 20.90
C LEU A 252 0.38 -4.69 20.46
N LYS A 253 1.56 -5.29 20.64
CA LYS A 253 2.82 -4.69 20.18
C LYS A 253 2.84 -4.56 18.65
N SER A 254 2.52 -5.63 17.92
CA SER A 254 2.44 -5.61 16.46
C SER A 254 1.34 -4.67 15.97
N HIS A 255 0.20 -4.60 16.66
CA HIS A 255 -0.85 -3.64 16.33
C HIS A 255 -0.44 -2.18 16.52
N ALA A 256 0.29 -1.88 17.60
CA ALA A 256 0.85 -0.55 17.81
C ALA A 256 1.87 -0.18 16.72
N ALA A 257 2.69 -1.14 16.26
CA ALA A 257 3.60 -0.96 15.13
C ALA A 257 2.84 -0.71 13.82
N ALA A 258 1.79 -1.50 13.53
CA ALA A 258 0.94 -1.31 12.35
C ALA A 258 0.31 0.09 12.33
N LYS A 259 -0.19 0.58 13.47
CA LYS A 259 -0.74 1.94 13.59
C LYS A 259 0.32 3.01 13.35
N LYS A 260 1.56 2.82 13.82
CA LYS A 260 2.68 3.76 13.55
C LYS A 260 3.08 3.76 12.08
N ALA A 261 3.17 2.60 11.46
CA ALA A 261 3.45 2.46 10.03
C ALA A 261 2.34 3.11 9.19
N MET A 262 1.06 2.86 9.52
CA MET A 262 -0.09 3.51 8.90
C MET A 262 -0.01 5.03 9.01
N ASN A 263 0.22 5.56 10.20
CA ASN A 263 0.33 7.00 10.40
C ASN A 263 1.52 7.62 9.67
N SER A 264 2.63 6.89 9.55
CA SER A 264 3.78 7.34 8.77
C SER A 264 3.45 7.42 7.28
N TYR A 265 2.79 6.38 6.76
CA TYR A 265 2.25 6.38 5.39
C TYR A 265 1.28 7.53 5.15
N LEU A 266 0.29 7.72 6.03
CA LEU A 266 -0.70 8.79 5.91
C LEU A 266 -0.07 10.17 6.01
N THR A 267 0.99 10.33 6.82
CA THR A 267 1.72 11.60 6.91
C THR A 267 2.38 11.93 5.56
N LEU A 268 2.96 10.95 4.86
CA LEU A 268 3.46 11.17 3.50
C LEU A 268 2.33 11.55 2.53
N MET A 269 1.24 10.78 2.56
CA MET A 269 0.13 10.99 1.62
C MET A 269 -0.54 12.34 1.81
N ASN A 270 -0.84 12.72 3.05
CA ASN A 270 -1.55 13.94 3.39
C ASN A 270 -0.79 15.21 2.98
N ARG A 271 0.54 15.16 2.89
CA ARG A 271 1.35 16.30 2.45
C ARG A 271 1.19 16.65 0.97
N VAL A 272 0.73 15.72 0.15
CA VAL A 272 0.49 15.94 -1.29
C VAL A 272 -1.00 16.01 -1.63
N ILE A 273 -1.88 15.87 -0.63
CA ILE A 273 -3.32 16.11 -0.77
C ILE A 273 -3.59 17.60 -0.56
N THR A 274 -3.79 18.30 -1.66
CA THR A 274 -4.25 19.70 -1.64
C THR A 274 -5.78 19.75 -1.71
N PRO A 275 -6.43 20.88 -1.37
CA PRO A 275 -7.89 21.03 -1.49
C PRO A 275 -8.44 20.75 -2.90
N LYS A 276 -7.62 20.87 -3.96
CA LYS A 276 -8.01 20.53 -5.34
C LYS A 276 -8.03 19.03 -5.62
N VAL A 277 -7.34 18.23 -4.80
CA VAL A 277 -7.22 16.78 -4.94
C VAL A 277 -8.29 16.06 -4.10
N GLY A 278 -8.59 16.59 -2.92
CA GLY A 278 -9.59 16.06 -1.99
C GLY A 278 -9.22 16.34 -0.54
N ASP A 279 -9.92 15.68 0.39
CA ASP A 279 -9.66 15.84 1.82
C ASP A 279 -8.52 14.92 2.29
N PRO A 280 -7.65 15.35 3.21
CA PRO A 280 -6.68 14.47 3.85
C PRO A 280 -7.32 13.27 4.55
N PHE A 281 -6.57 12.19 4.72
CA PHE A 281 -6.99 11.05 5.54
C PHE A 281 -6.84 11.37 7.02
N ALA A 282 -7.76 10.86 7.84
CA ALA A 282 -7.62 10.89 9.29
C ALA A 282 -6.52 9.92 9.75
N TYR A 283 -5.76 10.32 10.77
CA TYR A 283 -4.78 9.45 11.41
C TYR A 283 -5.46 8.39 12.30
N VAL A 284 -4.76 7.27 12.50
CA VAL A 284 -5.19 6.13 13.34
C VAL A 284 -4.63 6.23 14.74
#